data_AF-A0A1J5BKD2-F1
#
_entry.id   AF-A0A1J5BKD2-F1
#
_cell.length_a   1.000
_cell.length_b   1.000
_cell.length_c   1.000
_cell.angle_alpha   90.00
_cell.angle_beta   90.00
_cell.angle_gamma   90.00
#
_symmetry.space_group_name_H-M   'P 1'
#
loop_
_entity.id
_entity.type
_entity.pdbx_description
1 polymer ?
#
loop_
_entity_poly.entity_id
_entity_poly.type
_entity_poly.pdbx_seq_one_letter_code
_entity_poly.pdbx_strand_id
1 'polypeptide(L)'
;MAALAGDKTLAELASEYGVHPTMIGAWKQELVKNAKTLFERGDKKAADPQKIIDHLHRKIGQLQVERDFLAGQPAIARLLKGAR
;
A
#
# COMPACT_ATOMS: atom_id res chain seq x y z
N MET A 1 -23.00 -10.04 -10.76
CA MET A 1 -22.86 -11.40 -10.19
C MET A 1 -23.42 -12.51 -11.09
N ALA A 2 -24.20 -12.20 -12.13
CA ALA A 2 -24.88 -13.21 -12.98
C ALA A 2 -23.97 -14.32 -13.55
N ALA A 3 -22.72 -14.02 -13.93
CA ALA A 3 -21.77 -15.04 -14.42
C ALA A 3 -21.38 -16.09 -13.36
N LEU A 4 -21.35 -15.70 -12.09
CA LEU A 4 -20.97 -16.56 -10.96
C LEU A 4 -22.19 -17.23 -10.34
N ALA A 5 -23.31 -16.49 -10.24
CA ALA A 5 -24.60 -16.99 -9.77
C ALA A 5 -25.24 -17.99 -10.76
N GLY A 6 -24.89 -17.91 -12.05
CA GLY A 6 -25.43 -18.79 -13.09
C GLY A 6 -26.73 -18.28 -13.73
N ASP A 7 -27.22 -17.12 -13.31
CA ASP A 7 -28.50 -16.53 -13.76
C ASP A 7 -28.54 -16.17 -15.25
N LYS A 8 -27.37 -16.01 -15.87
CA LYS A 8 -27.21 -15.73 -17.31
C LYS A 8 -26.06 -16.55 -17.88
N THR A 9 -26.21 -17.02 -19.11
CA THR A 9 -25.17 -17.71 -19.86
C THR A 9 -24.03 -16.74 -20.24
N LEU A 10 -22.85 -17.30 -20.53
CA LEU A 10 -21.71 -16.49 -21.00
C LEU A 10 -22.01 -15.76 -22.31
N ALA A 11 -22.87 -16.32 -23.16
CA ALA A 11 -23.27 -15.73 -24.44
C ALA A 11 -24.19 -14.52 -24.24
N GLU A 12 -25.14 -14.59 -23.31
CA GLU A 12 -26.01 -13.47 -22.97
C GLU A 12 -25.22 -12.32 -22.34
N LEU A 13 -24.29 -12.63 -21.44
CA LEU A 13 -23.40 -11.63 -20.84
C LEU A 13 -22.44 -11.02 -21.87
N ALA A 14 -21.94 -11.83 -22.80
CA ALA A 14 -21.11 -11.34 -23.90
C ALA A 14 -21.87 -10.33 -24.77
N SER A 15 -23.13 -10.64 -25.10
CA SER A 15 -24.00 -9.76 -25.88
C SER A 15 -24.40 -8.50 -25.12
N GLU A 16 -24.68 -8.60 -23.82
CA GLU A 16 -25.15 -7.48 -22.99
C GLU A 16 -24.04 -6.45 -22.75
N TYR A 17 -22.80 -6.91 -22.51
CA TYR A 17 -21.67 -6.05 -22.17
C TYR A 17 -20.70 -5.81 -23.35
N GLY A 18 -20.96 -6.39 -24.52
CA GLY A 18 -20.13 -6.24 -25.72
C GLY A 18 -18.73 -6.86 -25.57
N VAL A 19 -18.59 -7.93 -24.80
CA VAL A 19 -17.31 -8.58 -24.49
C VAL A 19 -17.32 -10.01 -25.03
N HIS A 20 -16.18 -10.50 -25.56
CA HIS A 20 -16.11 -11.88 -26.08
C HIS A 20 -16.35 -12.94 -24.97
N PRO A 21 -17.16 -14.01 -25.20
CA PRO A 21 -17.50 -15.01 -24.19
C PRO A 21 -16.29 -15.66 -23.49
N THR A 22 -15.20 -15.88 -24.24
CA THR A 22 -13.94 -16.43 -23.72
C THR A 22 -13.32 -15.54 -22.64
N MET A 23 -13.44 -14.21 -22.76
CA MET A 23 -12.90 -13.26 -21.77
C MET A 23 -13.68 -13.34 -20.46
N ILE A 24 -15.01 -13.42 -20.55
CA ILE A 24 -15.87 -13.57 -19.36
C ILE A 24 -15.58 -14.91 -18.66
N GLY A 25 -15.36 -15.98 -19.42
CA GLY A 25 -14.94 -17.27 -18.88
C GLY A 25 -13.58 -17.20 -18.16
N ALA A 26 -12.59 -16.55 -18.77
CA ALA A 26 -11.27 -16.37 -18.18
C ALA A 26 -11.33 -15.57 -16.87
N TRP A 27 -12.06 -14.44 -16.85
CA TRP A 27 -12.25 -13.63 -15.63
C TRP A 27 -12.98 -14.40 -14.54
N LYS A 28 -13.99 -15.22 -14.89
CA LYS A 28 -14.68 -16.08 -13.93
C LYS A 28 -13.73 -17.07 -13.27
N GLN A 29 -12.89 -17.75 -14.07
CA GLN A 29 -11.90 -18.70 -13.53
C GLN A 29 -10.85 -18.01 -12.67
N GLU A 30 -10.34 -16.86 -13.11
CA GLU A 30 -9.37 -16.08 -12.36
C GLU A 30 -9.93 -15.61 -11.01
N LEU A 31 -11.18 -15.12 -11.00
CA LEU A 31 -11.85 -14.71 -9.78
C LEU A 31 -12.04 -15.88 -8.82
N VAL A 32 -12.51 -17.05 -9.29
CA VAL A 32 -12.68 -18.23 -8.44
C VAL A 32 -11.35 -18.71 -7.87
N LYS A 33 -10.30 -18.75 -8.69
CA LYS A 33 -8.95 -19.16 -8.29
C LYS A 33 -8.36 -18.21 -7.24
N ASN A 34 -8.59 -16.92 -7.39
CA ASN A 34 -8.06 -15.89 -6.49
C ASN A 34 -9.06 -15.45 -5.41
N ALA A 35 -10.25 -16.04 -5.33
CA ALA A 35 -11.29 -15.61 -4.39
C ALA A 35 -10.78 -15.71 -2.94
N LYS A 36 -10.15 -16.84 -2.61
CA LYS A 36 -9.55 -17.08 -1.30
C LYS A 36 -8.51 -16.00 -0.96
N THR A 37 -7.58 -15.71 -1.87
CA THR A 37 -6.51 -14.72 -1.63
C THR A 37 -6.99 -13.27 -1.65
N LEU A 38 -8.07 -12.96 -2.39
CA LEU A 38 -8.71 -11.64 -2.43
C LEU A 38 -9.44 -11.34 -1.12
N PHE A 39 -10.17 -12.30 -0.56
CA PHE A 39 -10.96 -12.12 0.64
C PHE A 39 -10.20 -12.47 1.94
N GLU A 40 -9.13 -13.27 1.89
CA GLU A 40 -8.15 -13.43 2.98
C GLU A 40 -7.28 -12.18 3.17
N ARG A 41 -7.26 -11.28 2.18
CA ARG A 41 -6.53 -10.00 2.25
C ARG A 41 -7.11 -9.01 3.26
N GLY A 42 -8.13 -9.39 4.04
CA GLY A 42 -8.51 -8.71 5.28
C GLY A 42 -7.42 -8.78 6.36
N ASP A 43 -6.47 -9.73 6.26
CA ASP A 43 -5.40 -9.96 7.22
C ASP A 43 -3.99 -9.75 6.65
N LYS A 44 -3.84 -9.14 5.47
CA LYS A 44 -2.56 -8.48 5.19
C LYS A 44 -2.49 -7.32 6.14
N LYS A 45 -1.91 -7.56 7.33
CA LYS A 45 -1.45 -6.56 8.29
C LYS A 45 -0.83 -5.43 7.49
N ALA A 46 -1.63 -4.43 7.13
CA ALA A 46 -1.11 -3.14 6.76
C ALA A 46 -0.17 -2.82 7.91
N ALA A 47 1.10 -2.54 7.59
CA ALA A 47 2.11 -2.29 8.61
C ALA A 47 1.48 -1.37 9.65
N ASP A 48 1.37 -1.88 10.88
CA ASP A 48 0.57 -1.28 11.93
C ASP A 48 0.89 0.23 11.97
N PRO A 49 -0.07 1.10 11.63
CA PRO A 49 0.19 2.53 11.51
C PRO A 49 0.86 3.07 12.77
N GLN A 50 0.54 2.50 13.94
CA GLN A 50 1.16 2.89 15.20
C GLN A 50 2.64 2.55 15.25
N LYS A 51 3.07 1.39 14.73
CA LYS A 51 4.49 1.02 14.65
C LYS A 51 5.28 1.93 13.73
N ILE A 52 4.67 2.38 12.63
CA ILE A 52 5.30 3.34 11.72
C ILE A 52 5.45 4.69 12.44
N ILE A 53 4.40 5.16 13.11
CA ILE A 53 4.41 6.42 13.88
C ILE A 53 5.48 6.37 14.98
N ASP A 54 5.56 5.29 15.75
CA ASP A 54 6.54 5.12 16.82
C ASP A 54 7.98 5.12 16.28
N HIS A 55 8.21 4.45 15.15
CA HIS A 55 9.51 4.45 14.49
C HIS A 55 9.91 5.86 14.01
N LEU A 56 8.97 6.58 13.41
CA LEU A 56 9.21 7.96 12.94
C LEU A 56 9.51 8.91 14.11
N HIS A 57 8.77 8.85 15.21
CA HIS A 57 9.05 9.67 16.39
C HIS A 57 10.45 9.40 16.97
N ARG A 58 10.86 8.13 17.08
CA ARG A 58 12.22 7.78 17.50
C ARG A 58 13.27 8.36 16.57
N LYS A 59 13.06 8.27 15.24
CA LYS A 59 14.00 8.81 14.27
C LYS A 59 14.10 10.32 14.33
N ILE A 60 12.99 11.02 14.52
CA ILE A 60 12.96 12.48 14.74
C ILE A 60 13.78 12.85 15.98
N GLY A 61 13.56 12.16 17.11
CA GLY A 61 14.33 12.41 18.33
C GLY A 61 15.83 12.16 18.16
N GLN A 62 16.21 11.07 17.50
CA GLN A 62 17.62 10.79 17.17
C GLN A 62 18.23 11.91 16.34
N LEU A 63 17.55 12.34 15.26
CA LEU A 63 18.04 13.39 14.37
C LEU A 63 18.15 14.74 15.09
N GLN A 64 17.23 15.06 16.00
CA GLN A 64 17.31 16.27 16.82
C GLN A 64 18.57 16.27 17.70
N VAL A 65 18.84 15.16 18.40
CA VAL A 65 20.04 15.01 19.23
C VAL A 65 21.32 15.08 18.39
N GLU A 66 21.37 14.40 17.25
CA GLU A 66 22.52 14.43 16.34
C GLU A 66 22.76 15.84 15.80
N ARG A 67 21.70 16.56 15.39
CA ARG A 67 21.78 17.95 14.95
C ARG A 67 22.33 18.85 16.06
N ASP A 68 21.80 18.75 17.27
CA ASP A 68 22.18 19.61 18.39
C ASP A 68 23.62 19.35 18.82
N PHE A 69 24.03 18.09 18.82
CA PHE A 69 25.41 17.70 19.05
C PHE A 69 26.36 18.32 18.02
N LEU A 70 26.03 18.22 16.72
CA LEU A 70 26.84 18.79 15.65
C LEU A 70 26.88 20.33 15.70
N ALA A 71 25.74 20.98 15.95
CA ALA A 71 25.68 22.42 16.09
C ALA A 71 26.47 22.92 17.32
N GLY A 72 26.53 22.13 18.38
CA GLY A 72 27.33 22.38 19.58
C GLY A 72 28.84 22.16 19.42
N GLN A 73 29.29 21.53 18.32
CA GLN A 73 30.71 21.31 18.08
C GLN A 73 31.44 22.65 17.95
N PRO A 74 32.52 22.91 18.73
CA PRO A 74 33.19 24.21 18.75
C PRO A 74 33.65 24.71 17.37
N ALA A 75 34.04 23.80 16.48
CA ALA A 75 34.44 24.14 15.11
C ALA A 75 33.26 24.66 14.27
N ILE A 76 32.11 23.99 14.36
CA ILE A 76 30.88 24.36 13.62
C ILE A 76 30.24 25.60 14.24
N ALA A 77 30.17 25.67 15.57
CA ALA A 77 29.65 26.82 16.30
C ALA A 77 30.42 28.11 16.01
N ARG A 78 31.75 28.04 15.83
CA ARG A 78 32.56 29.19 15.40
C ARG A 78 32.22 29.64 13.98
N LEU A 79 32.05 28.69 13.06
CA LEU A 79 31.72 28.96 11.66
C LEU A 79 30.32 29.60 11.52
N LEU A 80 29.34 29.14 12.30
CA LEU A 80 27.99 29.72 12.35
C LEU A 80 27.93 31.10 13.03
N LYS A 81 28.86 31.41 13.94
CA LYS A 81 28.96 32.72 14.59
C LYS A 81 29.72 33.76 13.74
N GLY A 82 30.70 33.33 12.95
CA GLY A 82 31.49 34.21 12.07
C GLY A 82 30.85 34.51 10.71
N ALA A 83 29.77 33.81 10.34
CA ALA A 83 29.00 34.06 9.12
C ALA A 83 27.82 35.05 9.31
N ARG A 84 27.77 35.73 10.47
CA ARG A 84 26.75 36.72 10.81
C ARG A 84 27.32 38.13 10.79
#